data_AF-A0A6A6IYF1-F1
#
_entry.id   AF-A0A6A6IYF1-F1
#
_cell.length_a   1.000
_cell.length_b   1.000
_cell.length_c   1.000
_cell.angle_alpha   90.00
_cell.angle_beta   90.00
_cell.angle_gamma   90.00
#
_symmetry.space_group_name_H-M   'P 1'
#
loop_
_entity.id
_entity.type
_entity.pdbx_description
1 polymer ?
#
loop_
_entity_poly.entity_id
_entity_poly.type
_entity_poly.pdbx_seq_one_letter_code
_entity_poly.pdbx_strand_id
1 'polypeptide(L)'
;MDEWKTQRNLIELAFKGNNKKVPTPDMTRLEHARQVLKERIGCDFTIISVGNEHGLGGVEWAVHSAWILGTSQALQKGLFIDGVKNPTAPAHIRLEFSPVILDRIVEHIYLGTYHLDKGGRLLELHQATKVPTHDRSIHALQDMPSYKVHLQMYLMGEAFEYPALMATAYAKMTELCIVRRRLPPSTIKTLVDLTYGPPGTRICEDKDGLLQHLVVTAAIVHGKKDYTEEQVNELTHLTKHDVAFCADAKQALEEHYNLIALPNDRKEQERQKKRKRKA
;
A
#
# COMPACT_ATOMS: atom_id res chain seq x y z
N MET A 1 6.27 14.31 8.21
CA MET A 1 6.55 13.27 7.21
C MET A 1 7.15 12.07 7.95
N ASP A 2 6.59 10.88 7.80
CA ASP A 2 7.08 9.67 8.50
C ASP A 2 8.50 9.34 8.02
N GLU A 3 9.50 9.63 8.86
CA GLU A 3 10.92 9.56 8.50
C GLU A 3 11.32 8.21 7.88
N TRP A 4 10.67 7.12 8.29
CA TRP A 4 10.98 5.76 7.85
C TRP A 4 10.71 5.48 6.36
N LYS A 5 9.87 6.29 5.69
CA LYS A 5 9.45 6.04 4.29
C LYS A 5 10.46 6.53 3.25
N THR A 6 11.52 7.22 3.65
CA THR A 6 12.56 7.71 2.73
C THR A 6 13.33 6.57 2.07
N GLN A 7 13.78 6.77 0.82
CA GLN A 7 14.55 5.77 0.07
C GLN A 7 15.76 5.25 0.86
N ARG A 8 16.50 6.16 1.51
CA ARG A 8 17.61 5.80 2.41
C ARG A 8 17.18 4.83 3.51
N ASN A 9 16.08 5.11 4.21
CA ASN A 9 15.62 4.28 5.31
C ASN A 9 15.12 2.90 4.85
N LEU A 10 14.50 2.81 3.67
CA LEU A 10 14.13 1.53 3.06
C LEU A 10 15.37 0.69 2.70
N ILE A 11 16.41 1.33 2.16
CA ILE A 11 17.69 0.65 1.86
C ILE A 11 18.38 0.20 3.15
N GLU A 12 18.40 1.03 4.19
CA GLU A 12 18.95 0.63 5.48
C GLU A 12 18.19 -0.55 6.09
N LEU A 13 16.85 -0.54 6.01
CA LEU A 13 16.00 -1.66 6.42
C LEU A 13 16.40 -2.95 5.69
N ALA A 14 16.63 -2.88 4.38
CA ALA A 14 16.96 -4.04 3.56
C ALA A 14 18.39 -4.58 3.78
N PHE A 15 19.38 -3.70 3.93
CA PHE A 15 20.80 -4.06 3.91
C PHE A 15 21.46 -4.14 5.28
N LYS A 16 21.04 -3.33 6.26
CA LYS A 16 21.64 -3.33 7.60
C LYS A 16 20.89 -4.21 8.60
N GLY A 17 19.64 -4.58 8.32
CA GLY A 17 18.83 -5.37 9.26
C GLY A 17 18.63 -4.70 10.63
N ASN A 18 18.83 -3.39 10.71
CA ASN A 18 18.65 -2.64 11.95
C ASN A 18 17.20 -2.79 12.47
N ASN A 19 17.03 -2.71 13.80
CA ASN A 19 15.78 -2.82 14.58
C ASN A 19 14.61 -1.92 14.15
N LYS A 20 14.69 -1.18 13.03
CA LYS A 20 13.57 -0.42 12.48
C LYS A 20 12.53 -1.40 11.96
N LYS A 21 11.60 -1.78 12.83
CA LYS A 21 10.41 -2.55 12.43
C LYS A 21 9.50 -1.65 11.61
N VAL A 22 8.88 -2.22 10.58
CA VAL A 22 7.71 -1.60 9.96
C VAL A 22 6.70 -1.35 11.09
N PRO A 23 6.13 -0.14 11.23
CA PRO A 23 5.23 0.18 12.33
C PRO A 23 4.09 -0.85 12.43
N THR A 24 3.84 -1.33 13.65
CA THR A 24 2.72 -2.23 13.97
C THR A 24 1.67 -1.49 14.80
N PRO A 25 0.37 -1.76 14.62
CA PRO A 25 -0.68 -1.17 15.44
C PRO A 25 -0.51 -1.48 16.95
N ASP A 26 -1.03 -0.61 17.81
CA ASP A 26 -1.15 -0.85 19.26
C ASP A 26 -2.20 -1.94 19.52
N MET A 27 -1.78 -3.04 20.15
CA MET A 27 -2.59 -4.25 20.34
C MET A 27 -3.69 -4.11 21.41
N THR A 28 -3.54 -3.21 22.38
CA THR A 28 -4.51 -3.09 23.49
C THR A 28 -5.80 -2.41 23.07
N ARG A 29 -5.71 -1.35 22.26
CA ARG A 29 -6.88 -0.68 21.67
C ARG A 29 -7.58 -1.55 20.62
N LEU A 30 -6.84 -2.48 20.02
CA LEU A 30 -7.32 -3.31 18.92
C LEU A 30 -8.40 -4.30 19.35
N GLU A 31 -8.34 -4.87 20.56
CA GLU A 31 -9.35 -5.81 21.05
C GLU A 31 -10.70 -5.14 21.27
N HIS A 32 -10.71 -3.95 21.87
CA HIS A 32 -11.91 -3.15 22.01
C HIS A 32 -12.50 -2.79 20.63
N ALA A 33 -11.67 -2.29 19.72
CA ALA A 33 -12.09 -1.95 18.37
C ALA A 33 -12.69 -3.15 17.61
N ARG A 34 -12.10 -4.34 17.75
CA ARG A 34 -12.63 -5.59 17.18
C ARG A 34 -14.00 -5.94 17.76
N GLN A 35 -14.18 -5.78 19.06
CA GLN A 35 -15.48 -6.06 19.69
C GLN A 35 -16.55 -5.07 19.21
N VAL A 36 -16.23 -3.78 19.11
CA VAL A 36 -17.15 -2.76 18.56
C VAL A 36 -17.49 -3.07 17.10
N LEU A 37 -16.49 -3.43 16.29
CA LEU A 37 -16.66 -3.83 14.90
C LEU A 37 -17.58 -5.07 14.79
N LYS A 38 -17.40 -6.06 15.66
CA LYS A 38 -18.17 -7.30 15.64
C LYS A 38 -19.64 -7.10 16.05
N GLU A 39 -19.87 -6.39 17.16
CA GLU A 39 -21.22 -6.29 17.74
C GLU A 39 -22.11 -5.28 16.99
N ARG A 40 -21.53 -4.26 16.33
CA ARG A 40 -22.27 -3.24 15.57
C ARG A 40 -23.33 -2.47 16.39
N ILE A 41 -23.30 -2.57 17.72
CA ILE A 41 -24.24 -1.90 18.61
C ILE A 41 -23.97 -0.40 18.57
N GLY A 42 -24.99 0.38 18.18
CA GLY A 42 -24.91 1.84 18.12
C GLY A 42 -24.41 2.39 16.78
N CYS A 43 -24.31 1.55 15.74
CA CYS A 43 -24.10 2.05 14.38
C CYS A 43 -25.24 2.97 13.97
N ASP A 44 -24.90 4.16 13.49
CA ASP A 44 -25.79 5.28 13.18
C ASP A 44 -25.74 5.65 11.69
N PHE A 45 -24.97 4.90 10.91
CA PHE A 45 -24.68 5.20 9.52
C PHE A 45 -24.40 3.94 8.71
N THR A 46 -24.71 3.93 7.41
CA THR A 46 -24.44 2.79 6.51
C THR A 46 -23.63 3.19 5.27
N ILE A 47 -22.53 2.48 5.02
CA ILE A 47 -21.83 2.54 3.73
C ILE A 47 -22.45 1.50 2.81
N ILE A 48 -22.76 1.88 1.57
CA ILE A 48 -23.35 1.00 0.57
C ILE A 48 -22.45 1.00 -0.67
N SER A 49 -22.03 -0.17 -1.14
CA SER A 49 -21.36 -0.26 -2.45
C SER A 49 -22.37 0.06 -3.56
N VAL A 50 -21.99 0.77 -4.61
CA VAL A 50 -22.85 0.84 -5.79
C VAL A 50 -22.94 -0.57 -6.39
N GLY A 51 -24.17 -1.02 -6.66
CA GLY A 51 -24.42 -2.33 -7.23
C GLY A 51 -23.76 -2.45 -8.61
N ASN A 52 -23.37 -3.67 -8.96
CA ASN A 52 -22.87 -4.00 -10.29
C ASN A 52 -24.01 -3.86 -11.33
N GLU A 53 -23.63 -3.63 -12.60
CA GLU A 53 -24.52 -3.37 -13.76
C GLU A 53 -25.68 -4.38 -13.95
N HIS A 54 -25.65 -5.50 -13.25
CA HIS A 54 -26.67 -6.55 -13.25
C HIS A 54 -27.86 -6.31 -12.31
N GLY A 55 -28.00 -5.10 -11.72
CA GLY A 55 -29.18 -4.75 -10.92
C GLY A 55 -29.26 -5.41 -9.54
N LEU A 56 -28.16 -6.04 -9.09
CA LEU A 56 -28.03 -6.49 -7.71
C LEU A 56 -27.92 -5.28 -6.78
N GLY A 57 -28.57 -5.35 -5.62
CA GLY A 57 -28.43 -4.32 -4.58
C GLY A 57 -26.96 -4.10 -4.18
N GLY A 58 -26.69 -2.98 -3.52
CA GLY A 58 -25.37 -2.75 -2.93
C GLY A 58 -25.10 -3.64 -1.71
N VAL A 59 -23.84 -4.01 -1.48
CA VAL A 59 -23.40 -4.57 -0.20
C VAL A 59 -23.39 -3.44 0.83
N GLU A 60 -23.85 -3.73 2.05
CA GLU A 60 -24.02 -2.72 3.09
C GLU A 60 -23.13 -3.02 4.31
N TRP A 61 -22.56 -1.96 4.87
CA TRP A 61 -21.81 -1.97 6.13
C TRP A 61 -22.39 -0.92 7.08
N ALA A 62 -23.08 -1.36 8.13
CA ALA A 62 -23.43 -0.50 9.24
C ALA A 62 -22.15 -0.12 10.00
N VAL A 63 -21.95 1.17 10.21
CA VAL A 63 -20.76 1.76 10.80
C VAL A 63 -21.14 2.87 11.79
N HIS A 64 -20.22 3.16 12.71
CA HIS A 64 -20.32 4.29 13.62
C HIS A 64 -19.69 5.51 12.95
N SER A 65 -20.47 6.56 12.72
CA SER A 65 -20.01 7.82 12.13
C SER A 65 -18.83 8.42 12.91
N ALA A 66 -18.84 8.25 14.24
CA ALA A 66 -17.77 8.67 15.14
C ALA A 66 -16.40 8.02 14.85
N TRP A 67 -16.37 6.82 14.27
CA TRP A 67 -15.12 6.16 13.87
C TRP A 67 -14.58 6.71 12.55
N ILE A 68 -15.38 7.45 11.78
CA ILE A 68 -14.92 8.11 10.56
C ILE A 68 -14.24 9.45 10.91
N LEU A 69 -14.63 10.09 12.02
CA LEU A 69 -13.97 11.29 12.53
C LEU A 69 -12.49 11.01 12.82
N GLY A 70 -11.61 11.82 12.23
CA GLY A 70 -10.15 11.62 12.34
C GLY A 70 -9.55 10.57 11.39
N THR A 71 -10.35 9.98 10.50
CA THR A 71 -9.87 9.03 9.47
C THR A 71 -9.70 9.70 8.10
N SER A 72 -10.66 9.53 7.20
CA SER A 72 -10.73 10.12 5.87
C SER A 72 -11.27 11.54 5.93
N GLN A 73 -10.55 12.51 5.38
CA GLN A 73 -11.06 13.89 5.30
C GLN A 73 -12.17 14.02 4.26
N ALA A 74 -12.08 13.30 3.12
CA ALA A 74 -13.10 13.34 2.09
C ALA A 74 -14.45 12.75 2.59
N LEU A 75 -14.41 11.62 3.30
CA LEU A 75 -15.61 11.04 3.91
C LEU A 75 -16.16 11.97 5.00
N GLN A 76 -15.31 12.59 5.83
CA GLN A 76 -15.77 13.55 6.83
C GLN A 76 -16.51 14.74 6.20
N LYS A 77 -15.95 15.35 5.14
CA LYS A 77 -16.61 16.45 4.40
C LYS A 77 -17.93 16.00 3.76
N GLY A 78 -18.01 14.75 3.30
CA GLY A 78 -19.23 14.18 2.72
C GLY A 78 -20.30 13.84 3.77
N LEU A 79 -19.90 13.50 5.00
CA LEU A 79 -20.80 13.11 6.09
C LEU A 79 -21.24 14.30 6.95
N PHE A 80 -20.34 15.24 7.18
CA PHE A 80 -20.55 16.38 8.07
C PHE A 80 -20.37 17.65 7.24
N ILE A 81 -21.50 18.31 6.94
CA ILE A 81 -21.49 19.57 6.20
C ILE A 81 -20.76 20.63 7.04
N ASP A 82 -19.68 21.18 6.50
CA ASP A 82 -18.88 22.22 7.14
C ASP A 82 -19.74 23.43 7.55
N GLY A 83 -19.49 23.97 8.75
CA GLY A 83 -20.15 25.19 9.25
C GLY A 83 -21.49 24.99 9.97
N VAL A 84 -22.00 23.75 10.05
CA VAL A 84 -23.17 23.43 10.88
C VAL A 84 -22.73 23.16 12.32
N LYS A 85 -23.37 23.78 13.32
CA LYS A 85 -23.00 23.62 14.74
C LYS A 85 -23.19 22.20 15.27
N ASN A 86 -24.09 21.41 14.68
CA ASN A 86 -24.40 20.01 15.03
C ASN A 86 -24.67 19.22 13.74
N PRO A 87 -23.65 18.86 12.95
CA PRO A 87 -23.87 18.13 11.72
C PRO A 87 -24.34 16.71 12.04
N THR A 88 -25.52 16.33 11.54
CA THR A 88 -26.02 14.96 11.60
C THR A 88 -25.48 14.20 10.40
N ALA A 89 -24.85 13.04 10.62
CA ALA A 89 -24.44 12.18 9.53
C ALA A 89 -25.67 11.78 8.68
N PRO A 90 -25.53 11.65 7.34
CA PRO A 90 -26.60 11.06 6.53
C PRO A 90 -26.86 9.62 6.99
N ALA A 91 -28.05 9.08 6.72
CA ALA A 91 -28.34 7.69 7.08
C ALA A 91 -27.48 6.68 6.28
N HIS A 92 -27.12 7.02 5.05
CA HIS A 92 -26.25 6.20 4.21
C HIS A 92 -25.44 7.01 3.20
N ILE A 93 -24.29 6.48 2.77
CA ILE A 93 -23.57 6.92 1.57
C ILE A 93 -23.44 5.77 0.59
N ARG A 94 -23.30 6.12 -0.69
CA ARG A 94 -23.01 5.16 -1.76
C ARG A 94 -21.60 5.40 -2.31
N LEU A 95 -20.83 4.33 -2.45
CA LEU A 95 -19.46 4.38 -2.96
C LEU A 95 -19.28 3.43 -4.14
N GLU A 96 -18.70 3.94 -5.22
CA GLU A 96 -18.46 3.21 -6.48
C GLU A 96 -17.17 2.37 -6.43
N PHE A 97 -17.05 1.51 -5.42
CA PHE A 97 -15.89 0.65 -5.23
C PHE A 97 -16.29 -0.81 -5.08
N SER A 98 -15.35 -1.69 -5.44
CA SER A 98 -15.52 -3.13 -5.25
C SER A 98 -15.88 -3.43 -3.78
N PRO A 99 -16.93 -4.24 -3.53
CA PRO A 99 -17.36 -4.53 -2.17
C PRO A 99 -16.26 -5.09 -1.27
N VAL A 100 -15.39 -5.95 -1.80
CA VAL A 100 -14.31 -6.54 -0.99
C VAL A 100 -13.21 -5.53 -0.64
N ILE A 101 -13.03 -4.48 -1.45
CA ILE A 101 -12.12 -3.36 -1.13
C ILE A 101 -12.75 -2.49 -0.03
N LEU A 102 -14.04 -2.16 -0.16
CA LEU A 102 -14.79 -1.43 0.88
C LEU A 102 -14.79 -2.18 2.21
N ASP A 103 -14.93 -3.50 2.18
CA ASP A 103 -14.87 -4.34 3.37
C ASP A 103 -13.54 -4.18 4.13
N ARG A 104 -12.41 -4.12 3.40
CA ARG A 104 -11.08 -3.86 3.98
C ARG A 104 -10.90 -2.41 4.44
N ILE A 105 -11.55 -1.44 3.80
CA ILE A 105 -11.57 -0.05 4.29
C ILE A 105 -12.33 0.04 5.61
N VAL A 106 -13.49 -0.61 5.71
CA VAL A 106 -14.28 -0.68 6.95
C VAL A 106 -13.47 -1.36 8.04
N GLU A 107 -12.77 -2.46 7.74
CA GLU A 107 -11.84 -3.06 8.69
C GLU A 107 -10.78 -2.05 9.16
N HIS A 108 -10.18 -1.30 8.24
CA HIS A 108 -9.16 -0.29 8.56
C HIS A 108 -9.69 0.87 9.41
N ILE A 109 -10.91 1.33 9.19
CA ILE A 109 -11.55 2.39 9.99
C ILE A 109 -11.55 2.01 11.48
N TYR A 110 -11.83 0.76 11.80
CA TYR A 110 -11.88 0.31 13.19
C TYR A 110 -10.52 -0.14 13.72
N LEU A 111 -9.79 -0.92 12.92
CA LEU A 111 -8.63 -1.64 13.40
C LEU A 111 -7.31 -0.89 13.15
N GLY A 112 -7.34 0.20 12.38
CA GLY A 112 -6.13 0.89 11.91
C GLY A 112 -5.25 0.02 10.99
N THR A 113 -5.79 -1.11 10.52
CA THR A 113 -5.15 -2.06 9.62
C THR A 113 -6.20 -2.86 8.88
N TYR A 114 -5.81 -3.52 7.80
CA TYR A 114 -6.67 -4.46 7.07
C TYR A 114 -5.93 -5.76 6.79
N HIS A 115 -6.65 -6.84 6.59
CA HIS A 115 -6.07 -8.16 6.33
C HIS A 115 -6.45 -8.69 4.94
N LEU A 116 -5.55 -9.46 4.36
CA LEU A 116 -5.87 -10.26 3.18
C LEU A 116 -6.19 -11.68 3.62
N ASP A 117 -6.97 -12.37 2.82
CA ASP A 117 -7.34 -13.75 3.07
C ASP A 117 -6.15 -14.67 2.83
N LYS A 118 -6.35 -15.96 3.09
CA LYS A 118 -5.30 -16.98 2.92
C LYS A 118 -4.66 -16.86 1.54
N GLY A 119 -3.32 -16.79 1.53
CA GLY A 119 -2.53 -16.63 0.30
C GLY A 119 -2.46 -15.20 -0.22
N GLY A 120 -2.91 -14.19 0.54
CA GLY A 120 -2.82 -12.79 0.16
C GLY A 120 -3.88 -12.36 -0.86
N ARG A 121 -5.07 -12.96 -0.80
CA ARG A 121 -6.17 -12.73 -1.76
C ARG A 121 -7.33 -11.97 -1.11
N LEU A 122 -8.28 -11.54 -1.93
CA LEU A 122 -9.55 -10.94 -1.51
C LEU A 122 -10.70 -11.84 -1.97
N LEU A 123 -11.00 -12.86 -1.17
CA LEU A 123 -11.98 -13.91 -1.45
C LEU A 123 -13.31 -13.65 -0.75
N GLU A 124 -13.29 -13.01 0.42
CA GLU A 124 -14.47 -12.95 1.29
C GLU A 124 -14.74 -11.56 1.86
N LEU A 125 -16.04 -11.29 2.05
CA LEU A 125 -16.57 -10.15 2.82
C LEU A 125 -16.67 -10.54 4.29
N HIS A 126 -15.84 -9.94 5.13
CA HIS A 126 -15.76 -10.24 6.57
C HIS A 126 -16.61 -9.31 7.40
N GLN A 127 -16.76 -8.06 6.95
CA GLN A 127 -17.33 -6.97 7.75
C GLN A 127 -18.72 -6.55 7.28
N ALA A 128 -19.17 -7.02 6.11
CA ALA A 128 -20.48 -6.71 5.54
C ALA A 128 -21.62 -7.12 6.47
N THR A 129 -22.53 -6.17 6.73
CA THR A 129 -23.72 -6.38 7.56
C THR A 129 -24.90 -6.91 6.75
N LYS A 130 -24.96 -6.58 5.46
CA LYS A 130 -25.97 -7.10 4.55
C LYS A 130 -25.37 -7.31 3.16
N VAL A 131 -25.62 -8.50 2.61
CA VAL A 131 -25.23 -8.87 1.25
C VAL A 131 -26.54 -9.21 0.52
N PRO A 132 -26.82 -8.59 -0.64
CA PRO A 132 -28.11 -8.76 -1.34
C PRO A 132 -28.30 -10.15 -1.96
N THR A 133 -27.25 -10.96 -1.98
CA THR A 133 -27.22 -12.32 -2.51
C THR A 133 -26.68 -13.27 -1.44
N HIS A 134 -27.13 -14.52 -1.49
CA HIS A 134 -26.61 -15.58 -0.61
C HIS A 134 -25.19 -15.99 -0.97
N ASP A 135 -24.79 -15.85 -2.23
CA ASP A 135 -23.43 -16.16 -2.67
C ASP A 135 -22.51 -14.94 -2.51
N ARG A 136 -21.72 -14.93 -1.44
CA ARG A 136 -20.75 -13.85 -1.15
C ARG A 136 -19.52 -13.91 -2.08
N SER A 137 -19.25 -15.06 -2.70
CA SER A 137 -18.04 -15.27 -3.51
C SER A 137 -18.05 -14.47 -4.81
N ILE A 138 -19.23 -14.00 -5.26
CA ILE A 138 -19.36 -13.16 -6.45
C ILE A 138 -18.62 -11.81 -6.33
N HIS A 139 -18.31 -11.39 -5.09
CA HIS A 139 -17.59 -10.16 -4.81
C HIS A 139 -16.07 -10.37 -4.67
N ALA A 140 -15.59 -11.61 -4.81
CA ALA A 140 -14.18 -11.95 -4.72
C ALA A 140 -13.37 -11.38 -5.90
N LEU A 141 -12.14 -10.95 -5.61
CA LEU A 141 -11.13 -10.58 -6.59
C LEU A 141 -10.05 -11.67 -6.62
N GLN A 142 -10.43 -12.87 -7.07
CA GLN A 142 -9.63 -14.10 -6.93
C GLN A 142 -8.25 -14.01 -7.60
N ASP A 143 -8.18 -13.32 -8.74
CA ASP A 143 -6.97 -13.21 -9.56
C ASP A 143 -6.15 -11.94 -9.27
N MET A 144 -6.56 -11.14 -8.28
CA MET A 144 -5.83 -9.93 -7.94
C MET A 144 -4.62 -10.27 -7.05
N PRO A 145 -3.38 -10.03 -7.50
CA PRO A 145 -2.21 -10.27 -6.68
C PRO A 145 -2.15 -9.30 -5.51
N SER A 146 -1.56 -9.73 -4.39
CA SER A 146 -1.53 -8.98 -3.12
C SER A 146 -0.95 -7.57 -3.26
N TYR A 147 0.10 -7.38 -4.07
CA TYR A 147 0.67 -6.05 -4.31
C TYR A 147 -0.36 -5.10 -4.96
N LYS A 148 -1.18 -5.60 -5.88
CA LYS A 148 -2.20 -4.81 -6.57
C LYS A 148 -3.32 -4.43 -5.60
N VAL A 149 -3.68 -5.34 -4.69
CA VAL A 149 -4.62 -5.01 -3.60
C VAL A 149 -4.07 -3.87 -2.75
N HIS A 150 -2.82 -3.92 -2.32
CA HIS A 150 -2.26 -2.86 -1.49
C HIS A 150 -2.11 -1.53 -2.24
N LEU A 151 -1.78 -1.54 -3.53
CA LEU A 151 -1.81 -0.34 -4.37
C LEU A 151 -3.23 0.23 -4.49
N GLN A 152 -4.25 -0.62 -4.63
CA GLN A 152 -5.65 -0.17 -4.61
C GLN A 152 -6.02 0.46 -3.26
N MET A 153 -5.61 -0.13 -2.14
CA MET A 153 -5.83 0.47 -0.82
C MET A 153 -5.09 1.81 -0.66
N TYR A 154 -3.90 1.96 -1.26
CA TYR A 154 -3.18 3.24 -1.29
C TYR A 154 -3.94 4.29 -2.11
N LEU A 155 -4.39 3.93 -3.33
CA LEU A 155 -5.23 4.79 -4.17
C LEU A 155 -6.52 5.22 -3.44
N MET A 156 -7.17 4.29 -2.73
CA MET A 156 -8.32 4.64 -1.90
C MET A 156 -7.93 5.64 -0.81
N GLY A 157 -6.75 5.49 -0.22
CA GLY A 157 -6.18 6.45 0.73
C GLY A 157 -5.98 7.84 0.13
N GLU A 158 -5.52 7.94 -1.12
CA GLU A 158 -5.41 9.22 -1.84
C GLU A 158 -6.80 9.82 -2.12
N ALA A 159 -7.70 9.04 -2.72
CA ALA A 159 -9.06 9.46 -3.08
C ALA A 159 -9.87 9.93 -1.87
N PHE A 160 -9.68 9.27 -0.72
CA PHE A 160 -10.36 9.61 0.52
C PHE A 160 -9.64 10.64 1.38
N GLU A 161 -8.50 11.17 0.96
CA GLU A 161 -7.65 12.03 1.79
C GLU A 161 -7.44 11.38 3.18
N TYR A 162 -7.01 10.11 3.19
CA TYR A 162 -6.89 9.26 4.39
C TYR A 162 -5.44 8.82 4.63
N PRO A 163 -4.62 9.65 5.32
CA PRO A 163 -3.18 9.40 5.49
C PRO A 163 -2.83 8.09 6.20
N ALA A 164 -3.62 7.68 7.19
CA ALA A 164 -3.36 6.44 7.90
C ALA A 164 -3.53 5.20 7.00
N LEU A 165 -4.53 5.21 6.11
CA LEU A 165 -4.72 4.13 5.15
C LEU A 165 -3.56 4.06 4.14
N MET A 166 -3.14 5.21 3.60
CA MET A 166 -1.94 5.28 2.74
C MET A 166 -0.70 4.74 3.45
N ALA A 167 -0.51 5.11 4.73
CA ALA A 167 0.62 4.64 5.52
C ALA A 167 0.59 3.11 5.75
N THR A 168 -0.57 2.54 6.08
CA THR A 168 -0.76 1.09 6.24
C THR A 168 -0.53 0.34 4.93
N ALA A 169 -1.09 0.84 3.82
CA ALA A 169 -0.91 0.23 2.51
C ALA A 169 0.56 0.24 2.08
N TYR A 170 1.24 1.37 2.29
CA TYR A 170 2.68 1.51 2.05
C TYR A 170 3.52 0.57 2.91
N ALA A 171 3.19 0.42 4.20
CA ALA A 171 3.84 -0.52 5.11
C ALA A 171 3.71 -1.97 4.64
N LYS A 172 2.51 -2.39 4.22
CA LYS A 172 2.28 -3.73 3.68
C LYS A 172 2.99 -3.96 2.34
N MET A 173 3.02 -2.95 1.47
CA MET A 173 3.82 -2.98 0.25
C MET A 173 5.32 -3.10 0.55
N THR A 174 5.81 -2.38 1.56
CA THR A 174 7.21 -2.46 2.00
C THR A 174 7.53 -3.86 2.51
N GLU A 175 6.67 -4.45 3.34
CA GLU A 175 6.83 -5.83 3.81
C GLU A 175 6.91 -6.80 2.62
N LEU A 176 6.00 -6.67 1.66
CA LEU A 176 5.95 -7.55 0.50
C LEU A 176 7.18 -7.41 -0.42
N CYS A 177 7.55 -6.18 -0.75
CA CYS A 177 8.59 -5.90 -1.74
C CYS A 177 10.01 -6.00 -1.15
N ILE A 178 10.22 -5.52 0.07
CA ILE A 178 11.55 -5.33 0.67
C ILE A 178 11.88 -6.37 1.74
N VAL A 179 10.90 -6.80 2.54
CA VAL A 179 11.16 -7.71 3.67
C VAL A 179 11.07 -9.17 3.23
N ARG A 180 9.99 -9.55 2.54
CA ARG A 180 9.76 -10.94 2.11
C ARG A 180 10.62 -11.36 0.93
N ARG A 181 10.97 -10.42 0.05
CA ARG A 181 11.93 -10.57 -1.08
C ARG A 181 11.71 -11.81 -1.96
N ARG A 182 10.51 -11.97 -2.53
CA ARG A 182 10.16 -13.10 -3.41
C ARG A 182 9.44 -12.68 -4.69
N LEU A 183 9.75 -11.49 -5.21
CA LEU A 183 9.09 -10.95 -6.39
C LEU A 183 9.93 -11.29 -7.61
N PRO A 184 9.37 -11.90 -8.67
CA PRO A 184 10.11 -12.12 -9.91
C PRO A 184 10.32 -10.80 -10.68
N PRO A 185 11.30 -10.74 -11.62
CA PRO A 185 11.58 -9.56 -12.44
C PRO A 185 10.33 -8.96 -13.10
N SER A 186 9.46 -9.81 -13.65
CA SER A 186 8.19 -9.40 -14.25
C SER A 186 7.25 -8.68 -13.29
N THR A 187 7.23 -9.07 -12.01
CA THR A 187 6.41 -8.37 -11.00
C THR A 187 6.99 -7.01 -10.63
N ILE A 188 8.32 -6.90 -10.52
CA ILE A 188 8.96 -5.60 -10.33
C ILE A 188 8.68 -4.68 -11.53
N LYS A 189 8.76 -5.20 -12.77
CA LYS A 189 8.38 -4.44 -13.97
C LYS A 189 6.93 -3.95 -13.90
N THR A 190 5.99 -4.81 -13.54
CA THR A 190 4.60 -4.39 -13.35
C THR A 190 4.49 -3.27 -12.31
N LEU A 191 5.22 -3.34 -11.19
CA LEU A 191 5.22 -2.26 -10.21
C LEU A 191 5.82 -0.95 -10.76
N VAL A 192 6.84 -1.03 -11.62
CA VAL A 192 7.37 0.13 -12.35
C VAL A 192 6.30 0.73 -13.25
N ASP A 193 5.60 -0.09 -14.04
CA ASP A 193 4.51 0.39 -14.91
C ASP A 193 3.40 1.09 -14.13
N LEU A 194 3.00 0.51 -12.99
CA LEU A 194 1.92 1.04 -12.15
C LEU A 194 2.30 2.33 -11.41
N THR A 195 3.59 2.69 -11.33
CA THR A 195 4.09 3.87 -10.60
C THR A 195 4.71 4.95 -11.51
N TYR A 196 5.40 4.56 -12.58
CA TYR A 196 6.07 5.44 -13.55
C TYR A 196 5.36 5.51 -14.91
N GLY A 197 4.34 4.69 -15.15
CA GLY A 197 3.62 4.66 -16.42
C GLY A 197 2.96 6.00 -16.79
N PRO A 198 2.43 6.13 -18.01
CA PRO A 198 1.64 7.30 -18.39
C PRO A 198 0.35 7.42 -17.56
N PRO A 199 -0.31 8.60 -17.56
CA PRO A 199 -1.67 8.72 -17.05
C PRO A 199 -2.59 7.65 -17.64
N GLY A 200 -3.37 6.96 -16.80
CA GLY A 200 -4.21 5.83 -17.19
C GLY A 200 -3.57 4.45 -16.97
N THR A 201 -2.24 4.35 -16.94
CA THR A 201 -1.52 3.13 -16.50
C THR A 201 -1.15 3.21 -15.03
N ARG A 202 -0.78 4.40 -14.55
CA ARG A 202 -0.53 4.64 -13.12
C ARG A 202 -1.81 4.43 -12.32
N ILE A 203 -1.70 3.68 -11.22
CA ILE A 203 -2.82 3.46 -10.28
C ILE A 203 -2.95 4.64 -9.33
N CYS A 204 -1.84 5.13 -8.79
CA CYS A 204 -1.82 6.20 -7.78
C CYS A 204 -1.27 7.49 -8.39
N GLU A 205 -1.65 8.64 -7.82
CA GLU A 205 -1.03 9.92 -8.16
C GLU A 205 0.41 9.99 -7.59
N ASP A 206 0.63 9.41 -6.41
CA ASP A 206 1.90 9.34 -5.69
C ASP A 206 2.59 10.70 -5.59
N LYS A 207 1.85 11.73 -5.14
CA LYS A 207 2.30 13.13 -5.13
C LYS A 207 3.66 13.35 -4.47
N ASP A 208 3.96 12.56 -3.44
CA ASP A 208 5.19 12.63 -2.65
C ASP A 208 6.28 11.65 -3.15
N GLY A 209 6.04 10.90 -4.23
CA GLY A 209 6.97 9.93 -4.81
C GLY A 209 7.30 8.74 -3.90
N LEU A 210 6.44 8.42 -2.93
CA LEU A 210 6.72 7.38 -1.95
C LEU A 210 6.71 5.99 -2.59
N LEU A 211 5.71 5.69 -3.43
CA LEU A 211 5.63 4.42 -4.13
C LEU A 211 6.76 4.29 -5.14
N GLN A 212 7.11 5.38 -5.84
CA GLN A 212 8.27 5.44 -6.73
C GLN A 212 9.57 5.09 -6.00
N HIS A 213 9.83 5.69 -4.84
CA HIS A 213 11.00 5.35 -4.01
C HIS A 213 11.00 3.88 -3.57
N LEU A 214 9.84 3.34 -3.20
CA LEU A 214 9.70 1.95 -2.79
C LEU A 214 10.01 0.99 -3.95
N VAL A 215 9.49 1.23 -5.14
CA VAL A 215 9.72 0.38 -6.31
C VAL A 215 11.18 0.40 -6.75
N VAL A 216 11.81 1.58 -6.78
CA VAL A 216 13.25 1.70 -7.02
C VAL A 216 14.05 0.92 -5.98
N THR A 217 13.71 1.08 -4.71
CA THR A 217 14.40 0.36 -3.63
C THR A 217 14.22 -1.15 -3.78
N ALA A 218 13.01 -1.61 -4.14
CA ALA A 218 12.74 -3.02 -4.38
C ALA A 218 13.62 -3.56 -5.52
N ALA A 219 13.65 -2.89 -6.68
CA ALA A 219 14.48 -3.31 -7.80
C ALA A 219 15.97 -3.45 -7.42
N ILE A 220 16.50 -2.48 -6.66
CA ILE A 220 17.89 -2.51 -6.17
C ILE A 220 18.12 -3.66 -5.19
N VAL A 221 17.23 -3.84 -4.21
CA VAL A 221 17.36 -4.88 -3.18
C VAL A 221 17.34 -6.26 -3.83
N HIS A 222 16.36 -6.54 -4.68
CA HIS A 222 16.25 -7.81 -5.39
C HIS A 222 17.47 -8.04 -6.27
N GLY A 223 17.85 -7.06 -7.09
CA GLY A 223 19.00 -7.16 -7.99
C GLY A 223 20.36 -7.34 -7.30
N LYS A 224 20.49 -6.94 -6.03
CA LYS A 224 21.75 -7.04 -5.27
C LYS A 224 21.81 -8.19 -4.28
N LYS A 225 20.67 -8.72 -3.83
CA LYS A 225 20.63 -9.73 -2.76
C LYS A 225 19.97 -11.04 -3.17
N ASP A 226 19.02 -11.03 -4.08
CA ASP A 226 18.13 -12.17 -4.30
C ASP A 226 18.14 -12.71 -5.73
N TYR A 227 18.35 -11.85 -6.73
CA TYR A 227 18.34 -12.24 -8.14
C TYR A 227 19.64 -12.89 -8.61
N THR A 228 19.50 -13.86 -9.50
CA THR A 228 20.61 -14.36 -10.32
C THR A 228 21.00 -13.32 -11.38
N GLU A 229 22.18 -13.48 -11.99
CA GLU A 229 22.61 -12.62 -13.08
C GLU A 229 21.61 -12.61 -14.25
N GLU A 230 21.03 -13.77 -14.58
CA GLU A 230 19.97 -13.91 -15.59
C GLU A 230 18.74 -13.06 -15.25
N GLN A 231 18.29 -13.09 -14.00
CA GLN A 231 17.14 -12.31 -13.54
C GLN A 231 17.43 -10.80 -13.49
N VAL A 232 18.67 -10.42 -13.15
CA VAL A 232 19.10 -9.02 -13.23
C VAL A 232 19.11 -8.53 -14.68
N ASN A 233 19.62 -9.34 -15.61
CA ASN A 233 19.61 -9.03 -17.04
C ASN A 233 18.18 -8.96 -17.59
N GLU A 234 17.30 -9.86 -17.17
CA GLU A 234 15.87 -9.82 -17.51
C GLU A 234 15.23 -8.52 -17.03
N LEU A 235 15.37 -8.16 -15.74
CA LEU A 235 14.79 -6.92 -15.21
C LEU A 235 15.34 -5.69 -15.93
N THR A 236 16.65 -5.66 -16.19
CA THR A 236 17.31 -4.58 -16.94
C THR A 236 16.73 -4.47 -18.35
N HIS A 237 16.54 -5.60 -19.04
CA HIS A 237 15.94 -5.63 -20.37
C HIS A 237 14.48 -5.14 -20.35
N LEU A 238 13.68 -5.59 -19.38
CA LEU A 238 12.28 -5.21 -19.22
C LEU A 238 12.12 -3.71 -18.97
N THR A 239 13.02 -3.10 -18.18
CA THR A 239 12.89 -1.70 -17.73
C THR A 239 13.68 -0.68 -18.55
N LYS A 240 14.44 -1.11 -19.57
CA LYS A 240 15.36 -0.24 -20.34
C LYS A 240 14.72 0.98 -21.01
N HIS A 241 13.39 0.96 -21.21
CA HIS A 241 12.63 2.05 -21.80
C HIS A 241 11.90 2.93 -20.78
N ASP A 242 11.92 2.55 -19.49
CA ASP A 242 11.34 3.32 -18.39
C ASP A 242 12.35 4.38 -17.91
N VAL A 243 12.62 5.39 -18.76
CA VAL A 243 13.74 6.34 -18.59
C VAL A 243 13.77 7.00 -17.21
N ALA A 244 12.62 7.44 -16.70
CA ALA A 244 12.52 8.06 -15.37
C ALA A 244 12.90 7.08 -14.25
N PHE A 245 12.36 5.87 -14.29
CA PHE A 245 12.71 4.81 -13.33
C PHE A 245 14.21 4.47 -13.39
N CYS A 246 14.79 4.33 -14.59
CA CYS A 246 16.22 4.07 -14.74
C CYS A 246 17.09 5.18 -14.17
N ALA A 247 16.69 6.45 -14.34
CA ALA A 247 17.38 7.61 -13.78
C ALA A 247 17.36 7.57 -12.24
N ASP A 248 16.19 7.37 -11.65
CA ASP A 248 16.01 7.31 -10.19
C ASP A 248 16.73 6.11 -9.57
N ALA A 249 16.70 4.95 -10.23
CA ALA A 249 17.44 3.77 -9.80
C ALA A 249 18.96 3.99 -9.84
N LYS A 250 19.47 4.66 -10.87
CA LYS A 250 20.89 5.02 -10.97
C LYS A 250 21.28 6.00 -9.87
N GLN A 251 20.50 7.06 -9.67
CA GLN A 251 20.73 8.04 -8.61
C GLN A 251 20.76 7.37 -7.23
N ALA A 252 19.77 6.51 -6.93
CA ALA A 252 19.70 5.78 -5.67
C ALA A 252 20.92 4.86 -5.43
N LEU A 253 21.40 4.19 -6.48
CA LEU A 253 22.61 3.36 -6.42
C LEU A 253 23.87 4.20 -6.09
N GLU A 254 23.98 5.39 -6.67
CA GLU A 254 25.10 6.31 -6.46
C GLU A 254 25.07 6.91 -5.05
N GLU A 255 23.93 7.47 -4.63
CA GLU A 255 23.74 8.09 -3.32
C GLU A 255 23.91 7.12 -2.15
N HIS A 256 23.52 5.86 -2.36
CA HIS A 256 23.54 4.83 -1.32
C HIS A 256 24.58 3.74 -1.57
N TYR A 257 25.57 4.00 -2.40
CA TYR A 257 26.65 3.06 -2.73
C TYR A 257 27.28 2.43 -1.47
N ASN A 258 27.58 3.23 -0.45
CA ASN A 258 28.18 2.75 0.79
C ASN A 258 27.28 1.80 1.60
N LEU A 259 25.97 1.81 1.37
CA LEU A 259 25.03 0.90 2.03
C LEU A 259 24.88 -0.40 1.22
N ILE A 260 24.88 -0.27 -0.11
CA ILE A 260 24.54 -1.34 -1.05
C ILE A 260 25.76 -2.19 -1.44
N ALA A 261 26.94 -1.57 -1.57
CA ALA A 261 28.14 -2.24 -2.05
C ALA A 261 28.54 -3.42 -1.16
N LEU A 262 28.94 -4.53 -1.77
CA LEU A 262 29.47 -5.69 -1.06
C LEU A 262 30.78 -5.33 -0.35
N PRO A 263 31.17 -6.02 0.73
CA PRO A 263 32.39 -5.72 1.48
C PRO A 263 33.66 -5.67 0.60
N ASN A 264 33.72 -6.49 -0.45
CA ASN A 264 34.86 -6.54 -1.37
C ASN A 264 34.91 -5.30 -2.29
N ASP A 265 33.76 -4.86 -2.82
CA ASP A 265 33.66 -3.67 -3.67
C ASP A 265 34.07 -2.39 -2.91
N ARG A 266 33.72 -2.31 -1.62
CA ARG A 266 34.11 -1.20 -0.75
C ARG A 266 35.63 -1.11 -0.60
N LYS A 267 36.31 -2.25 -0.38
CA LYS A 267 37.78 -2.31 -0.27
C LYS A 267 38.46 -1.89 -1.57
N GLU A 268 37.92 -2.28 -2.71
CA GLU A 268 38.44 -1.91 -4.03
C GLU A 268 38.29 -0.39 -4.29
N GLN A 269 37.13 0.19 -3.98
CA GLN A 269 36.90 1.62 -4.12
C GLN A 269 37.78 2.46 -3.17
N GLU A 270 37.97 2.04 -1.93
CA GLU A 270 38.87 2.70 -0.99
C GLU A 270 40.32 2.68 -1.48
N ARG A 271 40.76 1.56 -2.08
CA ARG A 271 42.08 1.44 -2.71
C ARG A 271 42.21 2.41 -3.89
N GLN A 272 41.20 2.52 -4.75
CA GLN A 272 41.20 3.45 -5.88
C GLN A 272 41.19 4.92 -5.44
N LYS A 273 40.39 5.29 -4.43
CA LYS A 273 40.39 6.65 -3.86
C LYS A 273 41.75 7.00 -3.23
N LYS A 274 42.39 6.04 -2.54
CA LYS A 274 43.74 6.22 -1.98
C LYS A 274 44.80 6.39 -3.09
N ARG A 275 44.68 5.69 -4.22
CA ARG A 275 45.56 5.87 -5.38
C ARG A 275 45.41 7.26 -6.01
N LYS A 276 44.17 7.74 -6.21
CA LYS A 276 43.88 9.08 -6.76
C LYS A 276 44.29 10.25 -5.87
N ARG A 277 44.45 10.04 -4.56
CA ARG A 277 44.93 11.07 -3.61
C ARG A 277 46.46 11.14 -3.52
N LYS A 278 47.17 10.11 -4.01
CA LYS A 278 48.63 10.01 -4.00
C LYS A 278 49.26 10.36 -5.35
N ALA A 279 48.46 10.40 -6.40
CA ALA A 279 48.82 10.93 -7.72
C ALA A 279 48.44 12.41 -7.75
#